data_AF-A0A397ISP7-F1
#
_entry.id   AF-A0A397ISP7-F1
#
_cell.length_a   1.000
_cell.length_b   1.000
_cell.length_c   1.000
_cell.angle_alpha   90.00
_cell.angle_beta   90.00
_cell.angle_gamma   90.00
#
_symmetry.space_group_name_H-M   'P 1'
#
loop_
_entity.id
_entity.type
_entity.pdbx_description
1 polymer ?
#
loop_
_entity_poly.entity_id
_entity_poly.type
_entity_poly.pdbx_seq_one_letter_code
_entity_poly.pdbx_strand_id
1 'polypeptide(L)'
;MEKPNRSTVKLVDSVQDITKDKTKSKVIKQIENEIKIIMGEVRRDVDILEIDMPSIKANKREKVLEAIHNIFQAERIDDKLFIKCDGLGKEEIHRTLGDSLRPQLLTWTVETNVICVVNGNEFRPDVGGWNRRPTRPQRFAPIINSCPPPFLWIEVAFNKNDDRNNAINKIAYVQPYCPNTEFVIIIIPFGTTAFPANKNPDAISIVATPRSDRPFRAPYLGHLAVGNNIDTIQWYNMQWNQHHVLGCGANIHFNDVFDLLT
;
A
#
# COMPACT_ATOMS: atom_id res chain seq x y z
N MET A 1 -3.31 -40.05 -15.99
CA MET A 1 -2.67 -39.63 -14.73
C MET A 1 -1.78 -38.43 -15.04
N GLU A 2 -2.30 -37.22 -14.85
CA GLU A 2 -1.53 -35.99 -15.00
C GLU A 2 -0.56 -35.85 -13.82
N LYS A 3 0.71 -35.55 -14.12
CA LYS A 3 1.70 -35.22 -13.09
C LYS A 3 1.35 -33.86 -12.50
N PRO A 4 1.39 -33.68 -11.17
CA PRO A 4 1.12 -32.38 -10.58
C PRO A 4 2.15 -31.34 -11.04
N ASN A 5 1.64 -30.14 -11.31
CA ASN A 5 2.39 -29.00 -11.83
C ASN A 5 3.48 -28.57 -10.82
N ARG A 6 4.69 -28.29 -11.32
CA ARG A 6 5.90 -28.00 -10.49
C ARG A 6 5.76 -26.72 -9.64
N SER A 7 4.75 -25.89 -9.94
CA SER A 7 4.37 -24.67 -9.20
C SER A 7 3.52 -24.98 -7.96
N THR A 8 2.60 -25.95 -8.03
CA THR A 8 1.79 -26.38 -6.87
C THR A 8 2.64 -27.10 -5.83
N VAL A 9 3.67 -27.83 -6.26
CA VAL A 9 4.63 -28.47 -5.35
C VAL A 9 5.39 -27.45 -4.49
N LYS A 10 5.79 -26.30 -5.06
CA LYS A 10 6.51 -25.25 -4.30
C LYS A 10 5.67 -24.52 -3.26
N LEU A 11 4.38 -24.32 -3.52
CA LEU A 11 3.46 -23.71 -2.56
C LEU A 11 3.16 -24.68 -1.41
N VAL A 12 2.95 -25.97 -1.70
CA VAL A 12 2.75 -27.01 -0.69
C VAL A 12 4.03 -27.22 0.15
N ASP A 13 5.22 -27.15 -0.46
CA ASP A 13 6.49 -27.21 0.27
C ASP A 13 6.69 -26.00 1.19
N SER A 14 6.27 -24.79 0.77
CA SER A 14 6.33 -23.59 1.62
C SER A 14 5.39 -23.67 2.83
N VAL A 15 4.22 -24.30 2.68
CA VAL A 15 3.28 -24.55 3.79
C VAL A 15 3.74 -25.71 4.69
N GLN A 16 4.39 -26.73 4.12
CA GLN A 16 4.99 -27.83 4.89
C GLN A 16 6.25 -27.41 5.66
N ASP A 17 6.99 -26.39 5.23
CA ASP A 17 8.15 -25.88 5.96
C ASP A 17 7.75 -24.95 7.13
N ILE A 18 6.59 -24.29 7.05
CA ILE A 18 5.99 -23.49 8.14
C ILE A 18 5.68 -24.36 9.37
N THR A 19 5.37 -25.65 9.17
CA THR A 19 5.02 -26.58 10.26
C THR A 19 6.24 -27.19 10.99
N LYS A 20 7.47 -27.05 10.46
CA LYS A 20 8.69 -27.56 11.11
C LYS A 20 9.30 -26.61 12.15
N ASP A 21 9.08 -25.31 12.03
CA ASP A 21 9.53 -24.33 13.04
C ASP A 21 8.42 -24.02 14.05
N LYS A 22 8.45 -24.73 15.19
CA LYS A 22 7.49 -24.56 16.30
C LYS A 22 7.31 -23.11 16.75
N THR A 23 8.35 -22.27 16.64
CA THR A 23 8.27 -20.85 17.03
C THR A 23 7.42 -20.06 16.03
N LYS A 24 7.65 -20.24 14.72
CA LYS A 24 6.84 -19.60 13.67
C LYS A 24 5.37 -19.98 13.80
N SER A 25 5.08 -21.28 13.95
CA SER A 25 3.70 -21.77 14.09
C SER A 25 2.99 -21.20 15.31
N LYS A 26 3.68 -21.01 16.44
CA LYS A 26 3.09 -20.42 17.65
C LYS A 26 2.70 -18.96 17.43
N VAL A 27 3.61 -18.15 16.88
CA VAL A 27 3.37 -16.72 16.66
C VAL A 27 2.23 -16.49 15.67
N ILE A 28 2.21 -17.24 14.55
CA ILE A 28 1.13 -17.16 13.56
C ILE A 28 -0.23 -17.45 14.22
N LYS A 29 -0.34 -18.49 15.04
CA LYS A 29 -1.58 -18.83 15.75
C LYS A 29 -2.02 -17.75 16.75
N GLN A 30 -1.09 -17.04 17.38
CA GLN A 30 -1.42 -15.94 18.28
C GLN A 30 -2.07 -14.79 17.49
N ILE A 31 -1.46 -14.40 16.37
CA ILE A 31 -2.01 -13.36 15.48
C ILE A 31 -3.38 -13.77 14.95
N GLU A 32 -3.55 -15.01 14.48
CA GLU A 32 -4.86 -15.52 14.01
C GLU A 32 -5.94 -15.45 15.10
N ASN A 33 -5.58 -15.72 16.35
CA ASN A 33 -6.53 -15.65 17.46
C ASN A 33 -6.91 -14.20 17.78
N GLU A 34 -5.95 -13.27 17.77
CA GLU A 34 -6.23 -11.85 17.97
C GLU A 34 -7.09 -11.28 16.86
N ILE A 35 -6.82 -11.62 15.59
CA ILE A 35 -7.70 -11.27 14.46
C ILE A 35 -9.12 -11.76 14.72
N LYS A 36 -9.31 -13.02 15.15
CA LYS A 36 -10.64 -13.56 15.43
C LYS A 36 -11.35 -12.84 16.56
N ILE A 37 -10.63 -12.44 17.60
CA ILE A 37 -11.19 -11.67 18.73
C ILE A 37 -11.66 -10.30 18.22
N ILE A 38 -10.77 -9.54 17.55
CA ILE A 38 -11.09 -8.21 17.03
C ILE A 38 -12.25 -8.28 16.03
N MET A 39 -12.22 -9.22 15.09
CA MET A 39 -13.29 -9.39 14.10
C MET A 39 -14.60 -9.89 14.71
N GLY A 40 -14.55 -10.60 15.84
CA GLY A 40 -15.73 -11.03 16.59
C GLY A 40 -16.37 -9.92 17.41
N GLU A 41 -15.56 -8.99 17.91
CA GLU A 41 -15.99 -7.82 18.68
C GLU A 41 -16.45 -6.67 17.78
N VAL A 42 -15.73 -6.40 16.68
CA VAL A 42 -16.05 -5.31 15.78
C VAL A 42 -17.11 -5.74 14.77
N ARG A 43 -18.35 -5.30 15.03
CA ARG A 43 -19.48 -5.50 14.11
C ARG A 43 -19.30 -4.63 12.84
N ARG A 44 -18.56 -5.16 11.86
CA ARG A 44 -18.57 -4.77 10.43
C ARG A 44 -18.27 -3.30 10.12
N ASP A 45 -17.06 -2.81 10.38
CA ASP A 45 -16.51 -1.65 9.64
C ASP A 45 -15.02 -1.41 9.92
N VAL A 46 -14.16 -2.42 9.79
CA VAL A 46 -12.71 -2.27 10.03
C VAL A 46 -11.98 -2.14 8.71
N ASP A 47 -11.36 -0.98 8.47
CA ASP A 47 -10.48 -0.76 7.32
C ASP A 47 -9.04 -1.27 7.62
N ILE A 48 -8.61 -1.21 8.89
CA ILE A 48 -7.27 -1.61 9.33
C ILE A 48 -7.36 -2.32 10.69
N LEU A 49 -6.76 -3.51 10.80
CA LEU A 49 -6.56 -4.19 12.08
C LEU A 49 -5.19 -3.81 12.64
N GLU A 50 -5.19 -3.31 13.88
CA GLU A 50 -3.98 -3.05 14.65
C GLU A 50 -3.82 -4.14 15.71
N ILE A 51 -2.64 -4.79 15.73
CA ILE A 51 -2.37 -5.97 16.56
C ILE A 51 -1.00 -5.79 17.23
N ASP A 52 -0.91 -6.05 18.53
CA ASP A 52 0.37 -6.04 19.23
C ASP A 52 1.27 -7.17 18.75
N MET A 53 2.53 -6.87 18.49
CA MET A 53 3.48 -7.84 17.98
C MET A 53 3.76 -8.94 19.03
N PRO A 54 3.50 -10.23 18.74
CA PRO A 54 3.85 -11.27 19.69
C PRO A 54 5.36 -11.36 19.90
N SER A 55 5.79 -11.73 21.11
CA SER A 55 7.22 -11.87 21.41
C SER A 55 7.90 -12.92 20.53
N ILE A 56 8.94 -12.50 19.80
CA ILE A 56 9.78 -13.36 18.97
C ILE A 56 11.19 -13.40 19.52
N LYS A 57 11.77 -14.62 19.58
CA LYS A 57 13.19 -14.80 19.90
C LYS A 57 14.08 -14.07 18.88
N ALA A 58 15.03 -13.28 19.36
CA ALA A 58 15.90 -12.44 18.53
C ALA A 58 16.52 -13.18 17.34
N ASN A 59 17.06 -14.39 17.57
CA ASN A 59 17.71 -15.21 16.53
C ASN A 59 16.76 -15.76 15.44
N LYS A 60 15.45 -15.58 15.60
CA LYS A 60 14.42 -16.00 14.64
C LYS A 60 13.57 -14.83 14.12
N ARG A 61 13.78 -13.60 14.62
CA ARG A 61 12.90 -12.45 14.40
C ARG A 61 12.59 -12.22 12.93
N GLU A 62 13.60 -11.98 12.11
CA GLU A 62 13.41 -11.68 10.68
C GLU A 62 12.73 -12.81 9.91
N LYS A 63 13.08 -14.08 10.18
CA LYS A 63 12.46 -15.25 9.53
C LYS A 63 10.99 -15.45 9.91
N VAL A 64 10.60 -15.02 11.12
CA VAL A 64 9.21 -15.05 11.58
C VAL A 64 8.47 -13.87 10.98
N LEU A 65 9.07 -12.68 10.96
CA LEU A 65 8.51 -11.49 10.29
C LEU A 65 8.22 -11.79 8.82
N GLU A 66 9.18 -12.28 8.05
CA GLU A 66 8.95 -12.69 6.64
C GLU A 66 7.74 -13.61 6.48
N ALA A 67 7.54 -14.56 7.40
CA ALA A 67 6.37 -15.43 7.37
C ALA A 67 5.06 -14.68 7.66
N ILE A 68 5.05 -13.79 8.67
CA ILE A 68 3.89 -12.95 9.03
C ILE A 68 3.47 -12.11 7.83
N HIS A 69 4.43 -11.42 7.20
CA HIS A 69 4.16 -10.55 6.07
C HIS A 69 3.64 -11.29 4.83
N ASN A 70 4.16 -12.50 4.57
CA ASN A 70 3.69 -13.33 3.47
C ASN A 70 2.28 -13.91 3.70
N ILE A 71 1.90 -14.16 4.96
CA ILE A 71 0.61 -14.76 5.32
C ILE A 71 -0.48 -13.70 5.45
N PHE A 72 -0.20 -12.64 6.21
CA PHE A 72 -1.20 -11.64 6.62
C PHE A 72 -1.16 -10.37 5.82
N GLN A 73 -0.20 -10.23 4.90
CA GLN A 73 -0.02 -9.01 4.14
C GLN A 73 0.19 -7.75 5.02
N ALA A 74 0.71 -7.95 6.23
CA ALA A 74 0.82 -6.92 7.25
C ALA A 74 1.93 -5.88 6.96
N GLU A 75 1.82 -4.73 7.60
CA GLU A 75 2.89 -3.79 7.89
C GLU A 75 3.29 -3.93 9.36
N ARG A 76 4.53 -3.55 9.72
CA ARG A 76 4.96 -3.44 11.12
C ARG A 76 5.54 -2.07 11.38
N ILE A 77 4.94 -1.36 12.32
CA ILE A 77 5.43 -0.08 12.81
C ILE A 77 5.68 -0.25 14.30
N ASP A 78 6.95 -0.14 14.67
CA ASP A 78 7.46 -0.43 16.00
C ASP A 78 7.06 -1.85 16.45
N ASP A 79 6.34 -1.97 17.56
CA ASP A 79 5.87 -3.24 18.11
C ASP A 79 4.42 -3.56 17.74
N LYS A 80 3.91 -2.98 16.65
CA LYS A 80 2.54 -3.20 16.18
C LYS A 80 2.49 -3.68 14.74
N LEU A 81 1.58 -4.59 14.46
CA LEU A 81 1.20 -5.05 13.14
C LEU A 81 -0.06 -4.34 12.67
N PHE A 82 -0.04 -3.91 11.41
CA PHE A 82 -1.18 -3.30 10.74
C PHE A 82 -1.58 -4.17 9.56
N ILE A 83 -2.81 -4.67 9.54
CA ILE A 83 -3.35 -5.48 8.45
C ILE A 83 -4.44 -4.66 7.78
N LYS A 84 -4.21 -4.26 6.52
CA LYS A 84 -5.22 -3.57 5.71
C LYS A 84 -6.32 -4.56 5.32
N CYS A 85 -7.58 -4.17 5.50
CA CYS A 85 -8.77 -4.91 5.10
C CYS A 85 -9.35 -4.34 3.81
N ASP A 86 -8.50 -4.17 2.79
CA ASP A 86 -8.91 -3.56 1.54
C ASP A 86 -9.86 -4.49 0.77
N GLY A 87 -10.99 -3.92 0.34
CA GLY A 87 -11.92 -4.59 -0.58
C GLY A 87 -11.42 -4.55 -2.02
N LEU A 88 -12.08 -5.31 -2.90
CA LEU A 88 -11.73 -5.40 -4.32
C LEU A 88 -11.54 -4.01 -4.96
N GLY A 89 -12.43 -3.05 -4.71
CA GLY A 89 -12.35 -1.72 -5.33
C GLY A 89 -11.03 -0.99 -5.09
N LYS A 90 -10.46 -1.04 -3.88
CA LYS A 90 -9.14 -0.44 -3.62
C LYS A 90 -8.02 -1.20 -4.34
N GLU A 91 -8.04 -2.53 -4.29
CA GLU A 91 -7.07 -3.37 -5.00
C GLU A 91 -7.08 -3.14 -6.52
N GLU A 92 -8.26 -2.90 -7.11
CA GLU A 92 -8.38 -2.54 -8.52
C GLU A 92 -7.79 -1.16 -8.82
N ILE A 93 -7.97 -0.19 -7.93
CA ILE A 93 -7.34 1.13 -8.04
C ILE A 93 -5.81 0.99 -7.95
N HIS A 94 -5.29 0.23 -6.97
CA HIS A 94 -3.85 0.01 -6.82
C HIS A 94 -3.24 -0.55 -8.11
N ARG A 95 -3.88 -1.60 -8.67
CA ARG A 95 -3.45 -2.24 -9.90
C ARG A 95 -3.50 -1.28 -11.09
N THR A 96 -4.60 -0.55 -11.25
CA THR A 96 -4.81 0.37 -12.37
C THR A 96 -3.81 1.53 -12.34
N LEU A 97 -3.54 2.09 -11.17
CA LEU A 97 -2.49 3.10 -10.99
C LEU A 97 -1.11 2.54 -11.36
N GLY A 98 -0.78 1.32 -10.91
CA GLY A 98 0.47 0.66 -11.28
C GLY A 98 0.59 0.44 -12.79
N ASP A 99 -0.47 -0.08 -13.43
CA ASP A 99 -0.53 -0.34 -14.88
C ASP A 99 -0.42 0.95 -15.71
N SER A 100 -1.01 2.05 -15.24
CA SER A 100 -0.92 3.36 -15.87
C SER A 100 0.48 3.97 -15.76
N LEU A 101 1.16 3.78 -14.63
CA LEU A 101 2.50 4.34 -14.37
C LEU A 101 3.63 3.56 -15.06
N ARG A 102 3.52 2.22 -15.14
CA ARG A 102 4.56 1.35 -15.75
C ARG A 102 5.03 1.79 -17.16
N PRO A 103 4.15 2.08 -18.14
CA PRO A 103 4.59 2.51 -19.46
C PRO A 103 5.16 3.93 -19.48
N GLN A 104 4.83 4.77 -18.49
CA GLN A 104 5.36 6.13 -18.36
C GLN A 104 6.77 6.14 -17.74
N LEU A 105 7.07 5.17 -16.88
CA LEU A 105 8.32 5.07 -16.12
C LEU A 105 9.16 3.86 -16.55
N LEU A 106 9.53 3.79 -17.83
CA LEU A 106 10.17 2.60 -18.45
C LEU A 106 11.46 2.10 -17.78
N THR A 107 12.20 2.98 -17.11
CA THR A 107 13.44 2.61 -16.39
C THR A 107 13.21 2.27 -14.92
N TRP A 108 12.00 2.54 -14.40
CA TRP A 108 11.64 2.27 -13.02
C TRP A 108 10.98 0.89 -12.89
N THR A 109 11.02 0.34 -11.69
CA THR A 109 10.17 -0.78 -11.29
C THR A 109 8.98 -0.21 -10.55
N VAL A 110 7.76 -0.39 -11.09
CA VAL A 110 6.51 0.02 -10.43
C VAL A 110 5.74 -1.23 -10.07
N GLU A 111 5.44 -1.39 -8.78
CA GLU A 111 4.74 -2.56 -8.23
C GLU A 111 3.76 -2.17 -7.13
N THR A 112 2.75 -3.01 -6.94
CA THR A 112 1.82 -2.93 -5.82
C THR A 112 2.18 -3.97 -4.77
N ASN A 113 1.74 -3.77 -3.53
CA ASN A 113 1.82 -4.79 -2.48
C ASN A 113 3.26 -5.29 -2.19
N VAL A 114 4.25 -4.40 -2.26
CA VAL A 114 5.67 -4.71 -1.99
C VAL A 114 6.07 -4.15 -0.63
N ILE A 115 6.77 -4.96 0.17
CA ILE A 115 7.37 -4.51 1.43
C ILE A 115 8.68 -3.76 1.19
N CYS A 116 8.84 -2.64 1.88
CA CYS A 116 10.10 -1.97 2.10
C CYS A 116 10.39 -1.81 3.60
N VAL A 117 11.66 -1.65 3.94
CA VAL A 117 12.13 -1.44 5.32
C VAL A 117 12.60 0.00 5.48
N VAL A 118 12.01 0.73 6.43
CA VAL A 118 12.33 2.12 6.74
C VAL A 118 12.55 2.26 8.23
N ASN A 119 13.71 2.75 8.64
CA ASN A 119 14.07 2.93 10.06
C ASN A 119 13.82 1.69 10.93
N GLY A 120 14.11 0.49 10.40
CA GLY A 120 13.88 -0.76 11.11
C GLY A 120 12.41 -1.19 11.23
N ASN A 121 11.49 -0.53 10.53
CA ASN A 121 10.08 -0.87 10.41
C ASN A 121 9.72 -1.36 9.01
N GLU A 122 8.64 -2.12 8.88
CA GLU A 122 8.20 -2.76 7.64
C GLU A 122 6.94 -2.07 7.11
N PHE A 123 7.03 -1.48 5.93
CA PHE A 123 5.94 -0.73 5.31
C PHE A 123 5.58 -1.28 3.95
N ARG A 124 4.37 -0.99 3.51
CA ARG A 124 3.80 -1.43 2.25
C ARG A 124 3.00 -0.29 1.60
N PRO A 125 3.63 0.48 0.70
CA PRO A 125 2.88 1.37 -0.18
C PRO A 125 1.84 0.56 -0.99
N ASP A 126 0.70 1.18 -1.28
CA ASP A 126 -0.30 0.58 -2.16
C ASP A 126 0.24 0.50 -3.60
N VAL A 127 0.95 1.56 -4.01
CA VAL A 127 1.77 1.57 -5.24
C VAL A 127 3.14 2.18 -4.93
N GLY A 128 4.20 1.45 -5.28
CA GLY A 128 5.59 1.90 -5.12
C GLY A 128 6.32 1.98 -6.46
N GLY A 129 7.13 3.03 -6.65
CA GLY A 129 8.02 3.19 -7.80
C GLY A 129 9.48 3.29 -7.39
N TRP A 130 10.33 2.39 -7.90
CA TRP A 130 11.78 2.36 -7.67
C TRP A 130 12.53 2.71 -8.96
N ASN A 131 13.23 3.84 -8.98
CA ASN A 131 14.09 4.24 -10.10
C ASN A 131 15.25 3.25 -10.35
N ARG A 132 15.64 2.48 -9.33
CA ARG A 132 16.53 1.34 -9.42
C ARG A 132 15.83 0.12 -8.86
N ARG A 133 15.67 -0.89 -9.70
CA ARG A 133 15.08 -2.17 -9.29
C ARG A 133 15.77 -2.73 -8.04
N PRO A 134 15.01 -3.09 -6.98
CA PRO A 134 15.59 -3.76 -5.82
C PRO A 134 16.34 -5.03 -6.21
N THR A 135 17.41 -5.32 -5.48
CA THR A 135 18.26 -6.49 -5.75
C THR A 135 17.47 -7.79 -5.63
N ARG A 136 18.00 -8.88 -6.19
CA ARG A 136 17.32 -10.19 -6.08
C ARG A 136 17.05 -10.59 -4.61
N PRO A 137 18.01 -10.52 -3.66
CA PRO A 137 17.71 -10.82 -2.26
C PRO A 137 16.61 -9.94 -1.66
N GLN A 138 16.66 -8.63 -1.92
CA GLN A 138 15.63 -7.68 -1.46
C GLN A 138 14.23 -7.99 -2.00
N ARG A 139 14.11 -8.56 -3.20
CA ARG A 139 12.79 -8.90 -3.77
C ARG A 139 12.21 -10.22 -3.26
N PHE A 140 13.06 -11.15 -2.81
CA PHE A 140 12.61 -12.48 -2.40
C PHE A 140 12.58 -12.66 -0.87
N ALA A 141 13.28 -11.81 -0.13
CA ALA A 141 13.26 -11.74 1.33
C ALA A 141 13.49 -10.28 1.75
N PRO A 142 12.47 -9.41 1.57
CA PRO A 142 12.58 -7.96 1.70
C PRO A 142 12.90 -7.47 3.11
N ILE A 143 12.63 -8.24 4.15
CA ILE A 143 12.87 -7.83 5.54
C ILE A 143 14.28 -8.21 5.92
N ILE A 144 14.63 -9.48 5.68
CA ILE A 144 15.98 -10.01 5.94
C ILE A 144 17.03 -9.19 5.17
N ASN A 145 16.72 -8.77 3.93
CA ASN A 145 17.66 -8.05 3.07
C ASN A 145 17.38 -6.54 2.99
N SER A 146 16.51 -6.01 3.85
CA SER A 146 16.16 -4.58 3.93
C SER A 146 15.88 -3.97 2.54
N CYS A 147 14.75 -4.34 1.95
CA CYS A 147 14.26 -3.78 0.69
C CYS A 147 14.11 -2.26 0.86
N PRO A 148 14.69 -1.44 -0.03
CA PRO A 148 14.68 0.00 0.14
C PRO A 148 13.27 0.58 -0.08
N PRO A 149 12.94 1.72 0.55
CA PRO A 149 11.71 2.45 0.22
C PRO A 149 11.69 2.87 -1.25
N PRO A 150 10.50 2.98 -1.88
CA PRO A 150 10.38 3.50 -3.23
C PRO A 150 10.67 5.01 -3.28
N PHE A 151 10.99 5.51 -4.47
CA PHE A 151 11.10 6.94 -4.76
C PHE A 151 9.74 7.58 -5.06
N LEU A 152 8.74 6.78 -5.45
CA LEU A 152 7.34 7.18 -5.56
C LEU A 152 6.51 6.31 -4.63
N TRP A 153 5.77 6.92 -3.71
CA TRP A 153 4.94 6.23 -2.73
C TRP A 153 3.50 6.71 -2.85
N ILE A 154 2.56 5.80 -3.14
CA ILE A 154 1.14 6.11 -3.24
C ILE A 154 0.39 5.31 -2.17
N GLU A 155 -0.44 6.00 -1.38
CA GLU A 155 -1.46 5.41 -0.51
C GLU A 155 -2.85 5.76 -1.04
N VAL A 156 -3.78 4.80 -0.98
CA VAL A 156 -5.19 4.98 -1.30
C VAL A 156 -6.02 4.70 -0.05
N ALA A 157 -6.77 5.71 0.40
CA ALA A 157 -7.58 5.61 1.60
C ALA A 157 -9.03 6.06 1.34
N PHE A 158 -9.97 5.48 2.07
CA PHE A 158 -11.33 5.98 2.10
C PHE A 158 -11.38 7.34 2.79
N ASN A 159 -12.38 8.15 2.44
CA ASN A 159 -12.68 9.40 3.12
C ASN A 159 -13.39 9.17 4.48
N LYS A 160 -12.82 8.27 5.27
CA LYS A 160 -13.14 7.98 6.66
C LYS A 160 -11.99 8.48 7.52
N ASN A 161 -12.29 8.98 8.71
CA ASN A 161 -11.26 9.61 9.54
C ASN A 161 -10.11 8.65 9.84
N ASP A 162 -10.40 7.41 10.23
CA ASP A 162 -9.38 6.47 10.68
C ASP A 162 -8.46 6.02 9.53
N ASP A 163 -9.03 5.63 8.40
CA ASP A 163 -8.27 5.20 7.21
C ASP A 163 -7.44 6.36 6.62
N ARG A 164 -8.06 7.52 6.40
CA ARG A 164 -7.37 8.72 5.89
C ARG A 164 -6.26 9.19 6.82
N ASN A 165 -6.52 9.25 8.13
CA ASN A 165 -5.51 9.70 9.09
C ASN A 165 -4.38 8.67 9.20
N ASN A 166 -4.67 7.37 9.11
CA ASN A 166 -3.64 6.35 9.05
C ASN A 166 -2.70 6.54 7.86
N ALA A 167 -3.24 6.75 6.66
CA ALA A 167 -2.41 7.02 5.47
C ALA A 167 -1.53 8.28 5.64
N ILE A 168 -2.09 9.38 6.16
CA ILE A 168 -1.34 10.62 6.43
C ILE A 168 -0.27 10.41 7.49
N ASN A 169 -0.61 9.76 8.61
CA ASN A 169 0.32 9.50 9.72
C ASN A 169 1.46 8.58 9.29
N LYS A 170 1.18 7.58 8.43
CA LYS A 170 2.21 6.74 7.85
C LYS A 170 3.20 7.55 7.02
N ILE A 171 2.72 8.43 6.15
CA ILE A 171 3.60 9.30 5.35
C ILE A 171 4.38 10.26 6.25
N ALA A 172 3.74 10.85 7.26
CA ALA A 172 4.42 11.69 8.25
C ALA A 172 5.54 10.94 8.98
N TYR A 173 5.34 9.66 9.29
CA TYR A 173 6.34 8.80 9.92
C TYR A 173 7.50 8.48 8.96
N VAL A 174 7.20 8.12 7.72
CA VAL A 174 8.19 7.64 6.74
C VAL A 174 9.02 8.80 6.16
N GLN A 175 8.41 9.97 5.95
CA GLN A 175 9.02 11.11 5.26
C GLN A 175 10.41 11.51 5.79
N PRO A 176 10.66 11.62 7.12
CA PRO A 176 11.98 12.00 7.63
C PRO A 176 13.10 11.02 7.28
N TYR A 177 12.76 9.74 7.06
CA TYR A 177 13.71 8.67 6.71
C TYR A 177 13.80 8.43 5.20
N CYS A 178 12.94 9.08 4.42
CA CYS A 178 12.82 8.93 2.98
C CYS A 178 12.82 10.31 2.29
N PRO A 179 13.89 11.12 2.46
CA PRO A 179 13.91 12.51 1.99
C PRO A 179 13.86 12.65 0.48
N ASN A 180 14.16 11.58 -0.26
CA ASN A 180 14.14 11.53 -1.73
C ASN A 180 12.84 10.91 -2.29
N THR A 181 11.90 10.55 -1.42
CA THR A 181 10.64 9.94 -1.83
C THR A 181 9.59 11.02 -2.05
N GLU A 182 8.90 10.93 -3.18
CA GLU A 182 7.68 11.66 -3.49
C GLU A 182 6.48 10.87 -2.98
N PHE A 183 5.57 11.54 -2.25
CA PHE A 183 4.40 10.89 -1.69
C PHE A 183 3.11 11.42 -2.32
N VAL A 184 2.18 10.50 -2.57
CA VAL A 184 0.84 10.79 -3.06
C VAL A 184 -0.17 10.07 -2.18
N ILE A 185 -1.25 10.78 -1.82
CA ILE A 185 -2.39 10.22 -1.11
C ILE A 185 -3.61 10.44 -1.97
N ILE A 186 -4.30 9.36 -2.35
CA ILE A 186 -5.56 9.42 -3.07
C ILE A 186 -6.67 9.06 -2.10
N ILE A 187 -7.56 10.01 -1.86
CA ILE A 187 -8.72 9.80 -0.98
C ILE A 187 -9.94 9.53 -1.85
N ILE A 188 -10.58 8.38 -1.63
CA ILE A 188 -11.77 7.92 -2.38
C ILE A 188 -13.03 7.95 -1.51
N PRO A 189 -14.23 8.08 -2.10
CA PRO A 189 -15.47 8.06 -1.31
C PRO A 189 -15.65 6.71 -0.60
N PHE A 190 -16.19 6.76 0.62
CA PHE A 190 -16.68 5.56 1.31
C PHE A 190 -18.18 5.41 1.08
N GLY A 191 -18.62 4.19 0.78
CA GLY A 191 -20.02 3.84 0.62
C GLY A 191 -20.28 3.10 -0.69
N THR A 192 -21.55 2.75 -0.90
CA THR A 192 -22.00 1.95 -2.06
C THR A 192 -22.61 2.80 -3.17
N THR A 193 -22.65 4.13 -3.00
CA THR A 193 -23.18 5.04 -4.02
C THR A 193 -22.18 5.20 -5.14
N ALA A 194 -22.58 4.78 -6.34
CA ALA A 194 -21.82 4.98 -7.57
C ALA A 194 -21.50 6.47 -7.80
N PHE A 195 -20.29 6.74 -8.26
CA PHE A 195 -19.87 8.08 -8.66
C PHE A 195 -20.48 8.45 -10.02
N PRO A 196 -20.81 9.72 -10.29
CA PRO A 196 -21.34 10.11 -11.60
C PRO A 196 -20.37 9.83 -12.75
N ALA A 197 -20.86 9.14 -13.79
CA ALA A 197 -20.11 8.82 -15.00
C ALA A 197 -19.57 10.06 -15.73
N ASN A 198 -18.46 9.87 -16.46
CA ASN A 198 -17.86 10.92 -17.28
C ASN A 198 -18.81 11.35 -18.40
N LYS A 199 -19.19 12.63 -18.41
CA LYS A 199 -20.07 13.18 -19.46
C LYS A 199 -19.34 13.40 -20.79
N ASN A 200 -18.02 13.49 -20.77
CA ASN A 200 -17.18 13.80 -21.92
C ASN A 200 -15.94 12.87 -21.95
N PRO A 201 -16.10 11.57 -22.26
CA PRO A 201 -14.99 10.60 -22.21
C PRO A 201 -13.85 10.89 -23.20
N ASP A 202 -14.16 11.53 -24.33
CA ASP A 202 -13.16 11.83 -25.37
C ASP A 202 -12.44 13.18 -25.16
N ALA A 203 -12.69 13.87 -24.04
CA ALA A 203 -12.07 15.17 -23.80
C ALA A 203 -10.58 15.01 -23.49
N ILE A 204 -9.78 15.96 -24.00
CA ILE A 204 -8.34 16.01 -23.73
C ILE A 204 -8.11 16.23 -22.23
N SER A 205 -7.23 15.41 -21.64
CA SER A 205 -6.86 15.54 -20.23
C SER A 205 -6.03 16.80 -19.99
N ILE A 206 -6.37 17.57 -18.95
CA ILE A 206 -5.64 18.79 -18.57
C ILE A 206 -5.03 18.66 -17.16
N VAL A 207 -3.99 19.45 -16.87
CA VAL A 207 -3.35 19.45 -15.56
C VAL A 207 -4.32 19.97 -14.49
N ALA A 208 -4.41 19.26 -13.37
CA ALA A 208 -5.23 19.63 -12.22
C ALA A 208 -4.69 20.90 -11.55
N THR A 209 -5.62 21.73 -11.05
CA THR A 209 -5.24 22.97 -10.34
C THR A 209 -5.14 22.72 -8.83
N PRO A 210 -4.07 23.18 -8.16
CA PRO A 210 -3.89 23.02 -6.73
C PRO A 210 -4.90 23.83 -5.91
N ARG A 211 -5.13 23.38 -4.68
CA ARG A 211 -5.94 24.03 -3.64
C ARG A 211 -5.12 24.27 -2.38
N SER A 212 -5.39 25.39 -1.71
CA SER A 212 -4.76 25.72 -0.43
C SER A 212 -5.26 24.85 0.73
N ASP A 213 -6.47 24.30 0.62
CA ASP A 213 -7.13 23.51 1.66
C ASP A 213 -7.39 22.07 1.21
N ARG A 214 -7.33 21.13 2.17
CA ARG A 214 -7.73 19.74 1.92
C ARG A 214 -9.23 19.68 1.61
N PRO A 215 -9.66 19.11 0.47
CA PRO A 215 -11.07 18.93 0.17
C PRO A 215 -11.81 18.11 1.21
N PHE A 216 -13.04 18.51 1.51
CA PHE A 216 -13.91 17.75 2.41
C PHE A 216 -14.54 16.52 1.74
N ARG A 217 -14.85 16.63 0.44
CA ARG A 217 -15.53 15.58 -0.33
C ARG A 217 -14.54 14.88 -1.26
N ALA A 218 -14.54 13.56 -1.18
CA ALA A 218 -13.81 12.69 -2.10
C ALA A 218 -14.50 12.56 -3.46
N PRO A 219 -13.74 12.20 -4.52
CA PRO A 219 -12.31 11.92 -4.48
C PRO A 219 -11.42 13.17 -4.59
N TYR A 220 -10.26 13.10 -3.95
CA TYR A 220 -9.22 14.14 -4.00
C TYR A 220 -7.82 13.55 -3.85
N LEU A 221 -6.82 14.29 -4.29
CA LEU A 221 -5.42 13.91 -4.22
C LEU A 221 -4.65 14.89 -3.32
N GLY A 222 -3.78 14.35 -2.47
CA GLY A 222 -2.72 15.08 -1.78
C GLY A 222 -1.36 14.71 -2.35
N HIS A 223 -0.55 15.71 -2.68
CA HIS A 223 0.79 15.53 -3.23
C HIS A 223 1.82 16.16 -2.30
N LEU A 224 2.81 15.39 -1.89
CA LEU A 224 3.97 15.87 -1.15
C LEU A 224 5.22 15.66 -2.01
N ALA A 225 5.73 16.78 -2.54
CA ALA A 225 6.96 16.78 -3.31
C ALA A 225 8.17 16.36 -2.46
N VAL A 226 9.21 15.89 -3.13
CA VAL A 226 10.47 15.44 -2.51
C VAL A 226 11.04 16.50 -1.58
N GLY A 227 11.41 16.10 -0.36
CA GLY A 227 12.06 16.96 0.64
C GLY A 227 11.14 17.92 1.39
N ASN A 228 9.85 17.99 1.04
CA ASN A 228 8.90 18.86 1.71
C ASN A 228 8.36 18.27 3.03
N ASN A 229 7.83 19.14 3.90
CA ASN A 229 7.23 18.75 5.18
C ASN A 229 5.77 18.30 4.99
N ILE A 230 5.27 17.39 5.84
CA ILE A 230 3.89 16.90 5.79
C ILE A 230 2.84 18.03 5.82
N ASP A 231 3.12 19.14 6.51
CA ASP A 231 2.18 20.27 6.59
C ASP A 231 2.04 21.04 5.26
N THR A 232 2.89 20.75 4.27
CA THR A 232 2.88 21.39 2.95
C THR A 232 2.30 20.50 1.86
N ILE A 233 1.51 19.47 2.21
CA ILE A 233 0.79 18.67 1.20
C ILE A 233 -0.05 19.61 0.33
N GLN A 234 0.18 19.55 -0.98
CA GLN A 234 -0.61 20.26 -1.96
C GLN A 234 -1.84 19.42 -2.31
N TRP A 235 -3.03 20.01 -2.14
CA TRP A 235 -4.29 19.29 -2.36
C TRP A 235 -4.91 19.60 -3.73
N TYR A 236 -5.64 18.65 -4.29
CA TYR A 236 -6.31 18.77 -5.58
C TYR A 236 -7.70 18.13 -5.49
N ASN A 237 -8.73 18.83 -5.96
CA ASN A 237 -9.99 18.16 -6.27
C ASN A 237 -9.78 17.31 -7.51
N MET A 238 -10.09 16.02 -7.43
CA MET A 238 -10.09 15.20 -8.63
C MET A 238 -11.33 15.53 -9.47
N GLN A 239 -11.14 15.66 -10.77
CA GLN A 239 -12.21 15.85 -11.75
C GLN A 239 -11.94 14.99 -12.98
N TRP A 240 -13.02 14.57 -13.65
CA TRP A 240 -12.93 13.89 -14.94
C TRP A 240 -12.08 14.70 -15.92
N ASN A 241 -11.30 13.99 -16.72
CA ASN A 241 -10.41 14.53 -17.75
C ASN A 241 -9.34 15.48 -17.18
N GLN A 242 -8.89 15.22 -15.96
CA GLN A 242 -7.72 15.87 -15.36
C GLN A 242 -6.65 14.85 -14.96
N HIS A 243 -5.43 15.34 -14.82
CA HIS A 243 -4.31 14.57 -14.31
C HIS A 243 -3.41 15.41 -13.40
N HIS A 244 -2.69 14.75 -12.51
CA HIS A 244 -1.62 15.35 -11.72
C HIS A 244 -0.25 14.94 -12.28
N VAL A 245 0.68 15.89 -12.39
CA VAL A 245 2.04 15.65 -12.89
C VAL A 245 2.97 15.42 -11.69
N LEU A 246 3.63 14.26 -11.65
CA LEU A 246 4.59 13.89 -10.63
C LEU A 246 5.99 14.47 -10.92
N GLY A 247 6.82 14.58 -9.89
CA GLY A 247 8.21 15.02 -9.99
C GLY A 247 9.08 14.10 -10.85
N CYS A 248 8.70 12.82 -10.97
CA CYS A 248 9.33 11.87 -11.89
C CYS A 248 8.88 12.04 -13.37
N GLY A 249 7.98 12.99 -13.67
CA GLY A 249 7.48 13.29 -15.01
C GLY A 249 6.30 12.42 -15.46
N ALA A 250 5.88 11.44 -14.65
CA ALA A 250 4.68 10.65 -14.92
C ALA A 250 3.41 11.38 -14.50
N ASN A 251 2.29 10.99 -15.10
CA ASN A 251 0.97 11.53 -14.82
C ASN A 251 0.13 10.50 -14.06
N ILE A 252 -0.55 10.97 -13.01
CA ILE A 252 -1.69 10.26 -12.42
C ILE A 252 -2.94 10.78 -13.11
N HIS A 253 -3.48 10.01 -14.04
CA HIS A 253 -4.74 10.34 -14.69
C HIS A 253 -5.89 10.05 -13.73
N PHE A 254 -6.73 11.05 -13.45
CA PHE A 254 -7.82 10.85 -12.48
C PHE A 254 -8.90 9.91 -13.01
N ASN A 255 -9.05 9.80 -14.33
CA ASN A 255 -9.96 8.85 -14.96
C ASN A 255 -9.66 7.41 -14.53
N ASP A 256 -8.38 7.03 -14.37
CA ASP A 256 -7.96 5.71 -13.90
C ASP A 256 -8.55 5.32 -12.54
N VAL A 257 -8.83 6.32 -11.69
CA VAL A 257 -9.50 6.13 -10.40
C VAL A 257 -11.00 6.20 -10.56
N PHE A 258 -11.50 7.19 -11.30
CA PHE A 258 -12.95 7.41 -11.41
C PHE A 258 -13.69 6.28 -12.13
N ASP A 259 -13.10 5.67 -13.15
CA ASP A 259 -13.72 4.54 -13.89
C ASP A 259 -14.02 3.34 -12.99
N LEU A 260 -13.32 3.23 -11.85
CA LEU A 260 -13.52 2.19 -10.84
C LEU A 260 -14.52 2.60 -9.74
N LEU A 261 -14.91 3.88 -9.69
CA LEU A 261 -15.86 4.43 -8.73
C LEU A 261 -17.27 4.58 -9.31
N THR A 262 -17.44 4.48 -10.63
CA THR A 262 -18.71 4.63 -11.36
C THR A 262 -19.54 3.36 -11.43
#